data_AF-A0A497KWW0-F1
#
_entry.id   AF-A0A497KWW0-F1
#
_cell.length_a   1.000
_cell.length_b   1.000
_cell.length_c   1.000
_cell.angle_alpha   90.00
_cell.angle_beta   90.00
_cell.angle_gamma   90.00
#
_symmetry.space_group_name_H-M   'P 1'
#
loop_
_entity.id
_entity.type
_entity.pdbx_description
1 polymer ?
#
loop_
_entity_poly.entity_id
_entity_poly.type
_entity_poly.pdbx_seq_one_letter_code
_entity_poly.pdbx_strand_id
1 'polypeptide(L)' 'MAGLLKRLPEPLRPGKELIDMAKELDKAYISTRYPNVHPEGASCDIYTEVEARRLIGHARRVVQYCEDILARTQ' A
#
# COMPACT_ATOMS: atom_id res chain seq x y z
N MET A 1 -6.28 -1.98 -1.30
CA MET A 1 -5.68 -1.96 0.05
C MET A 1 -6.39 -0.95 0.95
N ALA A 2 -6.41 0.35 0.64
CA ALA A 2 -7.02 1.35 1.51
C ALA A 2 -8.51 1.10 1.77
N GLY A 3 -9.23 0.64 0.74
CA GLY A 3 -10.64 0.25 0.87
C GLY A 3 -10.86 -0.94 1.81
N LEU A 4 -9.92 -1.88 1.89
CA LEU A 4 -9.99 -3.01 2.81
C LEU A 4 -9.80 -2.55 4.26
N LEU A 5 -8.79 -1.72 4.50
CA LEU A 5 -8.50 -1.17 5.84
C LEU A 5 -9.66 -0.31 6.38
N LYS A 6 -10.32 0.47 5.51
CA LYS A 6 -11.51 1.26 5.89
C LYS A 6 -12.73 0.42 6.24
N ARG A 7 -12.81 -0.82 5.75
CA ARG A 7 -13.92 -1.74 6.00
C ARG A 7 -13.74 -2.57 7.27
N LEU A 8 -12.61 -2.42 7.97
CA LEU A 8 -12.43 -3.02 9.29
C LEU A 8 -13.50 -2.47 10.27
N PRO A 9 -13.88 -3.26 11.29
CA PRO A 9 -14.71 -2.77 12.39
C PRO A 9 -14.13 -1.49 12.99
N GLU A 10 -14.97 -0.57 13.42
CA GLU A 10 -14.57 0.74 13.99
C GLU A 10 -13.36 0.67 14.95
N PRO A 11 -13.33 -0.22 15.97
CA PRO A 11 -12.21 -0.28 16.91
C PRO A 11 -10.89 -0.77 16.29
N LEU A 12 -10.93 -1.38 15.10
CA LEU A 12 -9.79 -1.92 14.38
C LEU A 12 -9.39 -1.07 13.17
N ARG A 13 -10.05 0.06 12.93
CA ARG A 13 -9.69 0.92 11.79
C ARG A 13 -8.39 1.67 12.06
N PRO A 14 -7.43 1.63 11.14
CA PRO A 14 -6.18 2.36 11.33
C PRO A 14 -6.37 3.87 11.15
N GLY A 15 -5.42 4.62 11.68
CA GLY A 15 -5.34 6.07 11.49
C GLY A 15 -5.08 6.49 10.03
N LYS A 16 -5.25 7.79 9.77
CA LYS A 16 -5.11 8.41 8.44
C LYS A 16 -3.79 8.09 7.75
N GLU A 17 -2.68 8.06 8.51
CA GLU A 17 -1.35 7.79 7.97
C GLU A 17 -1.27 6.45 7.25
N LEU A 18 -1.72 5.36 7.90
CA LEU A 18 -1.68 4.02 7.29
C LEU A 18 -2.66 3.92 6.10
N ILE A 19 -3.77 4.64 6.16
CA ILE A 19 -4.71 4.74 5.02
C ILE A 19 -4.06 5.43 3.83
N ASP A 20 -3.28 6.49 4.03
CA ASP A 20 -2.60 7.20 2.96
C ASP A 20 -1.46 6.34 2.36
N MET A 21 -0.70 5.63 3.20
CA MET A 21 0.26 4.61 2.75
C MET A 21 -0.42 3.55 1.88
N ALA A 22 -1.60 3.06 2.30
CA ALA A 22 -2.36 2.07 1.54
C ALA A 22 -2.90 2.61 0.21
N LYS A 23 -3.18 3.91 0.10
CA LYS A 23 -3.55 4.55 -1.18
C LYS A 23 -2.36 4.60 -2.14
N GLU A 24 -1.14 4.86 -1.65
CA GLU A 24 0.06 4.79 -2.51
C GLU A 24 0.27 3.38 -3.06
N LEU A 25 0.09 2.36 -2.22
CA LEU A 25 0.13 0.96 -2.66
C LEU A 25 -0.95 0.65 -3.72
N ASP A 26 -2.16 1.19 -3.56
CA ASP A 26 -3.25 0.99 -4.54
C ASP A 26 -2.92 1.59 -5.91
N LYS A 27 -2.25 2.75 -5.95
CA LYS A 27 -1.79 3.36 -7.21
C LYS A 27 -0.80 2.47 -7.94
N ALA A 28 0.07 1.78 -7.21
CA ALA A 28 1.09 0.90 -7.78
C ALA A 28 0.51 -0.40 -8.37
N TYR A 29 -0.71 -0.80 -8.03
CA TYR A 29 -1.27 -2.10 -8.43
C TYR A 29 -1.44 -2.29 -9.95
N ILE A 30 -1.89 -1.25 -10.66
CA ILE A 30 -2.06 -1.29 -12.12
C ILE A 30 -0.80 -0.76 -12.81
N SER A 31 -0.26 0.37 -12.31
CA SER A 31 0.78 1.13 -13.00
C SER A 31 2.11 0.37 -13.18
N THR A 32 2.43 -0.53 -12.24
CA THR A 32 3.64 -1.36 -12.30
C THR A 32 3.59 -2.49 -13.33
N ARG A 33 2.40 -2.81 -13.87
CA ARG A 33 2.19 -4.01 -14.71
C ARG A 33 1.75 -3.72 -16.14
N TYR A 34 1.20 -2.53 -16.40
CA TYR A 34 0.63 -2.19 -17.69
C TYR A 34 1.26 -0.90 -18.23
N PRO A 35 2.11 -0.96 -19.28
CA PRO A 35 2.84 0.21 -19.79
C PRO A 35 1.93 1.34 -20.29
N ASN A 36 0.70 1.02 -20.70
CA ASN A 36 -0.29 1.98 -21.22
C ASN A 36 -0.76 3.04 -20.20
N VAL A 37 -0.32 2.95 -18.94
CA VAL A 37 -0.55 3.98 -17.92
C VAL A 37 0.46 5.13 -17.99
N HIS A 38 1.54 4.97 -18.75
CA HIS A 38 2.59 5.97 -18.91
C HIS A 38 2.61 6.48 -20.36
N PRO A 39 2.90 7.78 -20.59
CA PRO A 39 2.94 8.34 -21.93
C PRO A 39 3.98 7.67 -22.84
N GLU A 40 5.13 7.29 -22.27
CA GLU A 40 6.27 6.69 -22.97
C GLU A 40 7.05 5.76 -22.01
N GLY A 41 7.78 4.78 -22.57
CA GLY A 41 8.65 3.87 -21.83
C GLY A 41 7.95 2.62 -21.26
N ALA A 42 8.75 1.64 -20.80
CA ALA A 42 8.22 0.51 -20.06
C ALA A 42 7.99 0.90 -18.59
N SER A 43 7.03 0.26 -17.91
CA SER A 43 6.79 0.54 -16.48
C SER A 43 8.06 0.42 -15.63
N CYS A 44 8.96 -0.52 -15.95
CA CYS A 44 10.23 -0.70 -15.22
C CYS A 44 11.20 0.47 -15.34
N ASP A 45 11.08 1.30 -16.37
CA ASP A 45 12.00 2.41 -16.63
C ASP A 45 11.64 3.66 -15.81
N ILE A 46 10.43 3.69 -15.26
CA ILE A 46 9.83 4.89 -14.65
C ILE A 46 9.89 4.84 -13.13
N TYR A 47 9.93 3.65 -12.53
CA TYR A 47 10.04 3.51 -11.08
C TYR A 47 11.48 3.63 -10.62
N THR A 48 11.70 4.46 -9.60
CA THR A 48 13.00 4.58 -8.95
C THR A 48 13.14 3.59 -7.79
N GLU A 49 14.38 3.26 -7.44
CA GLU A 49 14.69 2.45 -6.26
C GLU A 49 14.16 3.11 -4.97
N VAL A 50 14.21 4.44 -4.88
CA VAL A 50 13.70 5.20 -3.73
C VAL A 50 12.20 4.99 -3.56
N GLU A 51 11.43 5.05 -4.65
CA GLU A 51 10.00 4.76 -4.61
C GLU A 51 9.72 3.31 -4.25
N ALA A 52 10.46 2.36 -4.83
CA ALA A 52 10.32 0.95 -4.52
C ALA A 52 10.53 0.68 -3.02
N ARG A 53 11.61 1.24 -2.43
CA ARG A 53 11.91 1.13 -0.99
C ARG A 53 10.80 1.75 -0.13
N ARG A 54 10.26 2.90 -0.53
CA ARG A 54 9.14 3.56 0.16
C ARG A 54 7.89 2.68 0.15
N LEU A 55 7.49 2.15 -1.00
CA LEU A 55 6.32 1.29 -1.16
C LEU A 55 6.46 -0.03 -0.38
N ILE A 56 7.64 -0.65 -0.39
CA ILE A 56 7.93 -1.83 0.45
C ILE A 56 7.78 -1.47 1.94
N GLY A 57 8.27 -0.30 2.35
CA GLY A 57 8.09 0.22 3.71
C GLY A 57 6.61 0.37 4.09
N HIS A 58 5.78 0.92 3.20
CA HIS A 58 4.32 1.01 3.38
C HIS A 58 3.68 -0.37 3.52
N ALA A 59 4.04 -1.33 2.68
CA ALA A 59 3.52 -2.69 2.76
C ALA A 59 3.86 -3.34 4.11
N ARG A 60 5.12 -3.20 4.57
CA ARG A 60 5.56 -3.70 5.89
C ARG A 60 4.75 -3.09 7.02
N ARG A 61 4.49 -1.79 6.98
CA ARG A 61 3.66 -1.11 7.99
C ARG A 61 2.23 -1.66 8.04
N VAL A 62 1.63 -1.94 6.88
CA VAL A 62 0.29 -2.52 6.80
C VAL A 62 0.26 -3.94 7.36
N VAL A 63 1.25 -4.78 7.03
CA VAL A 63 1.34 -6.15 7.57
C VAL A 63 1.51 -6.13 9.08
N GLN A 64 2.44 -5.32 9.60
CA GLN A 64 2.64 -5.17 11.05
C GLN A 64 1.35 -4.75 11.78
N TYR A 65 0.60 -3.81 11.20
CA TYR A 65 -0.67 -3.38 11.78
C TYR A 65 -1.68 -4.54 11.91
N CYS A 66 -1.78 -5.39 10.88
CA CYS A 66 -2.63 -6.57 10.92
C CYS A 66 -2.14 -7.59 11.95
N GLU A 67 -0.84 -7.84 12.05
CA GLU A 67 -0.24 -8.72 13.05
C GLU A 67 -0.52 -8.23 14.48
N ASP A 68 -0.39 -6.93 14.73
CA ASP A 68 -0.67 -6.31 16.02
C ASP A 68 -2.15 -6.44 16.41
N ILE A 69 -3.08 -6.36 15.46
CA ILE A 69 -4.52 -6.62 15.71
C ILE A 69 -4.73 -8.07 16.12
N LEU A 70 -4.15 -9.01 15.38
CA LEU A 70 -4.33 -10.44 15.62
C LEU A 70 -3.77 -10.84 16.99
N ALA A 71 -2.59 -10.32 17.35
CA ALA A 71 -1.96 -10.58 18.65
C ALA A 71 -2.76 -10.06 19.85
N ARG A 72 -3.63 -9.05 19.66
CA ARG A 72 -4.51 -8.51 20.72
C ARG A 72 -5.85 -9.22 20.83
N THR A 73 -6.21 -9.98 19.79
CA THR A 73 -7.50 -10.66 19.67
C THR A 73 -7.38 -12.16 20.00
N GLN A 74 -6.16 -12.65 20.17
CA GLN A 74 -5.81 -14.00 20.60
C GLN A 74 -5.60 -14.04 22.12
#